data_AF-A0A951ZHW1-F1
#
_entry.id   AF-A0A951ZHW1-F1
#
_cell.length_a   1.000
_cell.length_b   1.000
_cell.length_c   1.000
_cell.angle_alpha   90.00
_cell.angle_beta   90.00
_cell.angle_gamma   90.00
#
_symmetry.space_group_name_H-M   'P 1'
#
loop_
_entity.id
_entity.type
_entity.pdbx_description
1 polymer ?
#
loop_
_entity_poly.entity_id
_entity_poly.type
_entity_poly.pdbx_seq_one_letter_code
_entity_poly.pdbx_strand_id
1 'polypeptide(L)'
;MAFARPAKPFPLAGAGVRLRWGSVGATLLIAFGGVALLTAITRTGRYLVRAAWEEGRILRGRRDITDLVRDSTTDAVTRGKLELVLAARAYAVDSLGLPAKEAFTQFTQLKSDTLVLVLSGAARDTLAPVTWWFPIVGRVPY
;
A
#
# COMPACT_ATOMS: atom_id res chain seq x y z
N MET A 1 -13.36 75.37 -32.08
CA MET A 1 -14.53 74.51 -31.83
C MET A 1 -14.07 73.07 -31.90
N ALA A 2 -14.31 72.33 -30.81
CA ALA A 2 -13.78 71.00 -30.53
C ALA A 2 -14.62 69.90 -31.19
N PHE A 3 -13.97 68.84 -31.68
CA PHE A 3 -14.60 67.55 -31.91
C PHE A 3 -13.63 66.43 -31.50
N ALA A 4 -13.62 66.12 -30.21
CA ALA A 4 -12.94 64.94 -29.67
C ALA A 4 -13.75 63.69 -30.07
N ARG A 5 -13.11 62.74 -30.76
CA ARG A 5 -13.69 61.42 -31.02
C ARG A 5 -13.51 60.55 -29.77
N PRO A 6 -14.53 59.81 -29.29
CA PRO A 6 -14.32 58.88 -28.20
C PRO A 6 -13.55 57.65 -28.69
N ALA A 7 -12.43 57.33 -28.02
CA ALA A 7 -11.73 56.07 -28.18
C ALA A 7 -12.56 54.93 -27.57
N LYS A 8 -12.76 53.84 -28.32
CA LYS A 8 -13.42 52.63 -27.80
C LYS A 8 -12.46 51.92 -26.85
N PRO A 9 -12.88 51.52 -25.64
CA PRO A 9 -12.02 50.75 -24.76
C PRO A 9 -11.78 49.34 -25.33
N PHE A 10 -10.52 48.91 -25.35
CA PHE A 10 -10.11 47.53 -25.61
C PHE A 10 -10.59 46.64 -24.43
N PRO A 11 -11.25 45.50 -24.66
CA PRO A 11 -11.56 44.59 -23.58
C PRO A 11 -10.29 43.81 -23.19
N LEU A 12 -9.72 44.12 -22.03
CA LEU A 12 -8.76 43.25 -21.36
C LEU A 12 -9.52 42.05 -20.80
N ALA A 13 -9.73 41.03 -21.63
CA ALA A 13 -10.25 39.74 -21.20
C ALA A 13 -9.14 38.95 -20.48
N GLY A 14 -8.92 39.27 -19.21
CA GLY A 14 -8.27 38.35 -18.29
C GLY A 14 -9.25 37.24 -17.93
N ALA A 15 -9.26 36.14 -18.68
CA ALA A 15 -9.99 34.94 -18.34
C ALA A 15 -9.35 34.26 -17.11
N GLY A 16 -9.60 34.82 -15.94
CA GLY A 16 -9.27 34.18 -14.67
C GLY A 16 -10.12 32.91 -14.54
N VAL A 17 -9.51 31.74 -14.66
CA VAL A 17 -10.13 30.46 -14.31
C VAL A 17 -10.45 30.52 -12.82
N ARG A 18 -11.67 30.94 -12.49
CA ARG A 18 -12.20 30.86 -11.12
C ARG A 18 -12.50 29.40 -10.85
N LEU A 19 -11.51 28.68 -10.33
CA LEU A 19 -11.68 27.32 -9.81
C LEU A 19 -12.73 27.38 -8.69
N ARG A 20 -13.96 26.98 -8.99
CA ARG A 20 -15.05 26.93 -8.01
C ARG A 20 -14.77 25.74 -7.09
N TRP A 21 -14.24 26.00 -5.90
CA TRP A 21 -13.89 24.97 -4.91
C TRP A 21 -15.04 23.98 -4.63
N GLY A 22 -16.32 24.43 -4.73
CA GLY A 22 -17.49 23.56 -4.60
C GLY A 22 -17.63 22.53 -5.74
N SER A 23 -17.22 22.86 -6.96
CA SER A 23 -17.22 21.94 -8.10
C SER A 23 -16.13 20.87 -7.94
N VAL A 24 -14.96 21.27 -7.43
CA VAL A 24 -13.85 20.34 -7.13
C VAL A 24 -14.26 19.33 -6.06
N GLY A 25 -14.91 19.78 -4.98
CA GLY A 25 -15.42 18.90 -3.93
C GLY A 25 -16.43 17.88 -4.45
N ALA A 26 -17.39 18.30 -5.27
CA ALA A 26 -18.38 17.40 -5.87
C ALA A 26 -17.74 16.36 -6.81
N THR A 27 -16.79 16.78 -7.65
CA THR A 27 -16.07 15.86 -8.55
C THR A 27 -15.26 14.82 -7.76
N LEU A 28 -14.58 15.22 -6.68
CA LEU A 28 -13.84 14.29 -5.82
C LEU A 28 -14.77 13.28 -5.12
N LEU A 29 -15.94 13.72 -4.64
CA LEU A 29 -16.92 12.83 -4.03
C LEU A 29 -17.49 11.81 -5.02
N ILE A 30 -17.80 12.24 -6.25
CA ILE A 30 -18.27 11.34 -7.30
C ILE A 30 -17.19 10.32 -7.66
N ALA A 31 -15.94 10.77 -7.84
CA ALA A 31 -14.81 9.88 -8.12
C ALA A 31 -14.61 8.86 -6.99
N PHE A 32 -14.66 9.32 -5.73
CA PHE A 32 -14.55 8.45 -4.56
C PHE A 32 -15.70 7.43 -4.49
N GLY A 33 -16.94 7.87 -4.72
CA GLY A 33 -18.11 7.00 -4.76
C GLY A 33 -18.03 5.95 -5.88
N GLY A 34 -17.53 6.34 -7.05
CA GLY A 34 -17.29 5.41 -8.17
C GLY A 34 -16.24 4.36 -7.82
N VAL A 35 -15.12 4.75 -7.20
CA VAL A 35 -14.08 3.81 -6.74
C VAL A 35 -14.63 2.88 -5.65
N ALA A 36 -15.35 3.42 -4.67
CA ALA A 36 -15.98 2.62 -3.62
C ALA A 36 -16.94 1.57 -4.21
N LEU A 37 -17.77 1.96 -5.18
CA LEU A 37 -18.67 1.04 -5.87
C LEU A 37 -17.92 -0.06 -6.65
N LEU A 38 -16.89 0.31 -7.41
CA LEU A 38 -16.06 -0.64 -8.16
C LEU A 38 -15.37 -1.65 -7.24
N THR A 39 -14.85 -1.19 -6.09
CA THR A 39 -14.20 -2.08 -5.12
C THR A 39 -15.20 -3.01 -4.42
N ALA A 40 -16.43 -2.54 -4.15
CA ALA A 40 -17.46 -3.35 -3.50
C ALA A 40 -18.04 -4.44 -4.42
N ILE A 41 -18.27 -4.13 -5.71
CA ILE A 41 -18.95 -5.06 -6.64
C ILE A 41 -18.00 -6.16 -7.13
N THR A 42 -16.73 -5.84 -7.39
CA THR A 42 -15.79 -6.79 -7.99
C THR A 42 -15.12 -7.72 -6.96
N ARG A 43 -14.84 -8.97 -7.34
CA ARG A 43 -14.10 -9.91 -6.47
C ARG A 43 -12.69 -9.42 -6.18
N THR A 44 -12.00 -8.93 -7.22
CA THR A 44 -10.65 -8.36 -7.10
C THR A 44 -10.65 -7.11 -6.23
N GLY A 45 -11.64 -6.23 -6.37
CA GLY A 45 -11.79 -5.05 -5.52
C GLY A 45 -11.91 -5.39 -4.04
N ARG A 46 -12.82 -6.31 -3.70
CA ARG A 46 -12.99 -6.78 -2.32
C ARG A 46 -11.73 -7.44 -1.77
N TYR A 47 -11.04 -8.24 -2.58
CA TYR A 47 -9.76 -8.83 -2.21
C TYR A 47 -8.71 -7.75 -1.89
N LEU A 48 -8.55 -6.75 -2.74
CA LEU A 48 -7.56 -5.67 -2.55
C LEU A 48 -7.87 -4.84 -1.30
N VAL A 49 -9.15 -4.50 -1.05
CA VAL A 49 -9.55 -3.79 0.17
C VAL A 49 -9.23 -4.63 1.41
N ARG A 50 -9.52 -5.94 1.37
CA ARG A 50 -9.19 -6.85 2.48
C ARG A 50 -7.67 -6.95 2.69
N ALA A 51 -6.90 -7.09 1.61
CA ALA A 51 -5.45 -7.15 1.68
C ALA A 51 -4.85 -5.86 2.26
N ALA A 52 -5.31 -4.69 1.80
CA ALA A 52 -4.88 -3.40 2.33
C ALA A 52 -5.23 -3.23 3.82
N TRP A 53 -6.42 -3.69 4.23
CA TRP A 53 -6.84 -3.66 5.63
C TRP A 53 -5.96 -4.54 6.52
N GLU A 54 -5.71 -5.79 6.11
CA GLU A 54 -4.89 -6.72 6.89
C GLU A 54 -3.42 -6.28 6.93
N GLU A 55 -2.86 -5.80 5.81
CA GLU A 55 -1.52 -5.23 5.77
C GLU A 55 -1.42 -4.01 6.70
N GLY A 56 -2.39 -3.10 6.63
CA GLY A 56 -2.45 -1.94 7.53
C GLY A 56 -2.49 -2.34 9.02
N ARG A 57 -3.18 -3.44 9.35
CA ARG A 57 -3.21 -4.00 10.71
C ARG A 57 -1.84 -4.54 11.13
N ILE A 58 -1.11 -5.20 10.22
CA ILE A 58 0.25 -5.69 10.47
C ILE A 58 1.19 -4.50 10.69
N LEU A 59 1.19 -3.53 9.77
CA LEU A 59 2.09 -2.37 9.83
C LEU A 59 1.90 -1.53 11.10
N ARG A 60 0.66 -1.45 11.61
CA ARG A 60 0.33 -0.78 12.87
C ARG A 60 0.82 -1.54 14.10
N GLY A 61 0.92 -2.86 14.03
CA GLY A 61 1.33 -3.73 15.15
C GLY A 61 2.84 -3.93 15.28
N ARG A 62 3.65 -3.26 14.45
CA ARG A 62 5.12 -3.40 14.45
C ARG A 62 5.73 -2.92 15.76
N ARG A 63 6.62 -3.73 16.30
CA ARG A 63 7.47 -3.44 17.46
C ARG A 63 8.91 -3.81 17.14
N ASP A 64 9.86 -3.09 17.73
CA ASP A 64 11.28 -3.38 17.55
C ASP A 64 11.64 -4.73 18.17
N ILE A 65 12.41 -5.53 17.44
CA ILE A 65 12.82 -6.86 17.90
C ILE A 65 13.71 -6.75 19.13
N THR A 66 14.59 -5.74 19.20
CA THR A 66 15.47 -5.50 20.35
C THR A 66 14.68 -5.21 21.62
N ASP A 67 13.60 -4.43 21.49
CA ASP A 67 12.71 -4.13 22.62
C ASP A 67 11.97 -5.38 23.08
N LEU A 68 11.48 -6.18 22.14
CA LEU A 68 10.77 -7.44 22.45
C LEU A 68 11.67 -8.48 23.11
N VAL A 69 12.94 -8.56 22.73
CA VAL A 69 13.90 -9.49 23.34
C VAL A 69 14.17 -9.10 24.80
N ARG A 70 14.30 -7.79 25.07
CA ARG A 70 14.54 -7.24 26.41
C ARG A 70 13.30 -7.31 27.32
N ASP A 71 12.10 -7.30 26.72
CA ASP A 71 10.83 -7.39 27.43
C ASP A 71 10.68 -8.78 28.07
N SER A 72 10.64 -8.82 29.41
CA SER A 72 10.50 -10.07 30.18
C SER A 72 9.13 -10.73 30.01
N THR A 73 8.13 -9.98 29.53
CA THR A 73 6.78 -10.50 29.27
C THR A 73 6.65 -11.23 27.93
N THR A 74 7.65 -11.09 27.04
CA THR A 74 7.70 -11.85 25.79
C THR A 74 7.83 -13.35 26.07
N ASP A 75 7.01 -14.16 25.40
CA ASP A 75 7.12 -15.62 25.46
C ASP A 75 8.54 -16.10 25.12
N ALA A 76 9.01 -17.13 25.82
CA ALA A 76 10.39 -17.61 25.70
C ALA A 76 10.70 -18.17 24.30
N VAL A 77 9.74 -18.87 23.67
CA VAL A 77 9.92 -19.42 22.33
C VAL A 77 10.03 -18.29 21.30
N THR A 78 9.17 -17.29 21.43
CA THR A 78 9.17 -16.09 20.59
C THR A 78 10.47 -15.31 20.75
N ARG A 79 10.90 -15.06 22.00
CA ARG A 79 12.18 -14.40 22.30
C ARG A 79 13.36 -15.13 21.64
N GLY A 80 13.46 -16.45 21.78
CA GLY A 80 14.55 -17.22 21.18
C GLY A 80 14.58 -17.15 19.63
N LYS A 81 13.41 -17.16 18.97
CA LYS A 81 13.33 -16.96 17.52
C LYS A 81 13.78 -15.55 17.11
N LEU A 82 13.43 -14.54 17.90
CA LEU A 82 13.81 -13.15 17.66
C LEU A 82 15.31 -12.91 17.87
N GLU A 83 15.91 -13.53 18.90
CA GLU A 83 17.37 -13.54 19.10
C GLU A 83 18.10 -14.18 17.92
N LEU A 84 17.58 -15.28 17.38
CA LEU A 84 18.13 -15.91 16.17
C LEU A 84 18.09 -14.98 14.97
N VAL A 85 17.02 -14.19 14.79
CA VAL A 85 16.95 -13.18 13.73
C VAL A 85 18.06 -12.14 13.89
N LEU A 86 18.27 -11.61 15.11
CA LEU A 86 19.34 -10.65 15.36
C LEU A 86 20.73 -11.24 15.08
N ALA A 87 20.98 -12.49 15.48
CA ALA A 87 22.23 -13.19 15.20
C ALA A 87 22.44 -13.41 13.69
N ALA A 88 21.40 -13.81 12.95
CA ALA A 88 21.47 -13.97 11.50
C ALA A 88 21.77 -12.65 10.79
N ARG A 89 21.21 -11.53 11.26
CA ARG A 89 21.52 -10.19 10.73
C ARG A 89 22.98 -9.81 10.97
N ALA A 90 23.50 -10.05 12.17
CA ALA A 90 24.91 -9.80 12.48
C ALA A 90 25.82 -10.64 11.58
N TYR A 91 25.54 -11.93 11.43
CA TYR A 91 26.28 -12.81 10.53
C TYR A 91 26.26 -12.34 9.06
N ALA A 92 25.11 -11.89 8.57
CA ALA A 92 24.99 -11.37 7.20
C ALA A 92 25.91 -10.16 6.96
N VAL A 93 26.04 -9.27 7.94
CA VAL A 93 26.94 -8.10 7.86
C VAL A 93 28.40 -8.54 8.02
N ASP A 94 28.70 -9.24 9.11
CA ASP A 94 30.08 -9.47 9.56
C ASP A 94 30.79 -10.54 8.73
N SER A 95 30.06 -11.56 8.27
CA SER A 95 30.64 -12.73 7.57
C SER A 95 30.35 -12.76 6.08
N LEU A 96 29.19 -12.24 5.64
CA LEU A 96 28.80 -12.26 4.23
C LEU A 96 28.97 -10.90 3.53
N GLY A 97 29.26 -9.82 4.28
CA GLY A 97 29.36 -8.47 3.72
C GLY A 97 28.05 -7.93 3.15
N LEU A 98 26.91 -8.50 3.53
CA LEU A 98 25.58 -8.09 3.05
C LEU A 98 25.04 -6.92 3.88
N PRO A 99 24.56 -5.84 3.26
CA PRO A 99 24.04 -4.69 3.99
C PRO A 99 22.65 -4.99 4.57
N ALA A 100 22.58 -5.34 5.86
CA ALA A 100 21.30 -5.65 6.52
C ALA A 100 20.37 -4.43 6.68
N LYS A 101 20.91 -3.21 6.84
CA LYS A 101 20.14 -1.94 6.99
C LYS A 101 18.95 -2.09 7.96
N GLU A 102 17.74 -1.72 7.52
CA GLU A 102 16.47 -1.83 8.24
C GLU A 102 15.74 -3.16 7.99
N ALA A 103 16.33 -4.09 7.24
CA ALA A 103 15.69 -5.37 6.99
C ALA A 103 15.59 -6.15 8.31
N PHE A 104 14.42 -6.75 8.57
CA PHE A 104 14.18 -7.65 9.70
C PHE A 104 14.47 -7.03 11.08
N THR A 105 14.18 -5.74 11.30
CA THR A 105 14.31 -5.08 12.62
C THR A 105 13.03 -5.07 13.44
N GLN A 106 11.88 -5.28 12.79
CA GLN A 106 10.55 -5.15 13.40
C GLN A 106 9.79 -6.47 13.34
N PHE A 107 8.96 -6.71 14.35
CA PHE A 107 8.09 -7.87 14.45
C PHE A 107 6.64 -7.46 14.76
N THR A 108 5.68 -8.22 14.26
CA THR A 108 4.27 -8.09 14.62
C THR A 108 3.72 -9.47 14.97
N GLN A 109 3.25 -9.63 16.21
CA GLN A 109 2.58 -10.87 16.60
C GLN A 109 1.21 -10.96 15.91
N LEU A 110 1.00 -12.03 15.16
CA LEU A 110 -0.30 -12.34 14.56
C LEU A 110 -1.14 -13.17 15.53
N LYS A 111 -2.47 -13.06 15.40
CA LYS A 111 -3.43 -13.89 16.12
C LYS A 111 -3.70 -15.24 15.45
N SER A 112 -3.24 -15.42 14.22
CA SER A 112 -3.45 -16.63 13.42
C SER A 112 -2.12 -17.34 13.21
N ASP A 113 -2.17 -18.67 13.17
CA ASP A 113 -1.00 -19.53 12.94
C ASP A 113 -0.53 -19.53 11.47
N THR A 114 -1.30 -18.93 10.56
CA THR A 114 -0.96 -18.85 9.12
C THR A 114 -0.89 -17.39 8.69
N LEU A 115 0.30 -16.95 8.28
CA LEU A 115 0.51 -15.59 7.74
C LEU A 115 0.08 -15.52 6.26
N VAL A 116 0.60 -16.41 5.41
CA VAL A 116 0.35 -16.43 3.96
C VAL A 116 0.17 -17.87 3.49
N LEU A 117 -0.83 -18.10 2.64
CA LEU A 117 -0.98 -19.31 1.84
C LEU A 117 -0.70 -18.96 0.38
N VAL A 118 0.29 -19.62 -0.21
CA VAL A 118 0.55 -19.52 -1.65
C VAL A 118 -0.20 -20.66 -2.32
N LEU A 119 -1.24 -20.33 -3.08
CA LEU A 119 -2.03 -21.30 -3.84
C LEU A 119 -1.55 -21.30 -5.28
N SER A 120 -1.35 -22.49 -5.84
CA SER A 120 -1.08 -22.66 -7.26
C SER A 120 -2.11 -23.53 -7.97
N GLY A 121 -2.57 -23.07 -9.14
CA GLY A 121 -3.56 -23.75 -9.96
C GLY A 121 -3.02 -24.12 -11.34
N ALA A 122 -3.37 -25.32 -11.82
CA ALA A 122 -3.11 -25.77 -13.17
C ALA A 122 -4.30 -26.60 -13.68
N ALA A 123 -4.44 -26.75 -15.00
CA ALA A 123 -5.42 -27.67 -15.57
C ALA A 123 -5.02 -29.13 -15.27
N ARG A 124 -5.98 -30.05 -15.31
CA ARG A 124 -5.76 -31.46 -14.88
C ARG A 124 -4.71 -32.19 -15.74
N ASP A 125 -4.62 -31.84 -17.00
CA ASP A 125 -3.85 -32.50 -18.05
C ASP A 125 -2.64 -31.70 -18.53
N THR A 126 -2.42 -30.48 -18.00
CA THR A 126 -1.30 -29.63 -18.39
C THR A 126 -0.68 -28.92 -17.18
N LEU A 127 0.64 -28.75 -17.18
CA LEU A 127 1.35 -27.93 -16.20
C LEU A 127 1.36 -26.44 -16.61
N ALA A 128 0.22 -25.95 -17.09
CA ALA A 128 0.05 -24.54 -17.43
C ALA A 128 -0.53 -23.79 -16.23
N PRO A 129 0.14 -22.74 -15.71
CA PRO A 129 -0.32 -22.03 -14.53
C PRO A 129 -1.58 -21.22 -14.82
N VAL A 130 -2.51 -21.22 -13.87
CA VAL A 130 -3.63 -20.29 -13.87
C VAL A 130 -3.10 -18.91 -13.52
N THR A 131 -3.49 -17.91 -14.32
CA THR A 131 -3.07 -16.52 -14.06
C THR A 131 -4.21 -15.69 -13.50
N TRP A 132 -3.89 -14.84 -12.52
CA TRP A 132 -4.78 -13.79 -12.04
C TRP A 132 -4.32 -12.42 -12.50
N TRP A 133 -5.26 -11.55 -12.85
CA TRP A 133 -4.97 -10.15 -13.20
C TRP A 133 -5.21 -9.21 -12.02
N PHE A 134 -4.23 -8.34 -11.77
CA PHE A 134 -4.28 -7.27 -10.78
C PHE A 134 -4.02 -5.90 -11.45
N PRO A 135 -4.63 -4.81 -10.94
CA PRO A 135 -4.60 -3.51 -11.62
C PRO A 135 -3.21 -2.86 -11.73
N ILE A 136 -2.28 -3.20 -10.84
CA ILE A 136 -0.91 -2.63 -10.83
C ILE A 136 0.11 -3.64 -11.37
N VAL A 137 0.02 -4.89 -10.95
CA VAL A 137 1.02 -5.94 -11.23
C VAL A 137 0.77 -6.61 -12.59
N GLY A 138 -0.44 -6.53 -13.14
CA GLY A 138 -0.81 -7.24 -14.36
C GLY A 138 -1.15 -8.70 -14.08
N ARG A 139 -0.83 -9.60 -15.02
CA ARG A 139 -1.10 -11.04 -14.87
C ARG A 139 0.04 -11.72 -14.12
N VAL A 140 -0.32 -12.44 -13.04
CA VAL A 140 0.61 -13.20 -12.20
C VAL A 140 0.18 -14.66 -12.19
N PRO A 141 1.11 -15.61 -12.40
CA PRO A 141 0.80 -17.03 -12.24
C PRO A 141 0.64 -17.35 -10.75
N TYR A 142 -0.48 -17.98 -10.42
CA TYR A 142 -0.68 -18.65 -9.14
C TYR A 142 -0.94 -20.10 -9.48
#